data_AF-A0A8S1B7W9-F1
#
_entry.id   AF-A0A8S1B7W9-F1
#
_cell.length_a   1.000
_cell.length_b   1.000
_cell.length_c   1.000
_cell.angle_alpha   90.00
_cell.angle_beta   90.00
_cell.angle_gamma   90.00
#
_symmetry.space_group_name_H-M   'P 1'
#
loop_
_entity.id
_entity.type
_entity.pdbx_description
1 polymer ?
#
loop_
_entity_poly.entity_id
_entity_poly.type
_entity_poly.pdbx_seq_one_letter_code
_entity_poly.pdbx_strand_id
1 'polypeptide(L)'
;MWVVRTGEPEPSCSLTLHKYVEEFPGLIHFIYVDRTTGRFLAPDMADAADMLTPDTVRRAMARTLATAHSGYSGGTWRRGALHGCSLLWWERRGAAVRAARVPSPALVRALPPPGDIQGAFYKQLLEMVFPGETRDVSIKELICIHLGLVPASTAVQQSRRLIHLVNELAGDTPAGAADLL
;
A
#
# COMPACT_ATOMS: atom_id res chain seq x y z
N MET A 1 -8.83 -46.96 7.46
CA MET A 1 -7.78 -46.61 8.44
C MET A 1 -7.26 -45.24 8.05
N TRP A 2 -7.77 -44.19 8.70
CA TRP A 2 -7.43 -42.80 8.39
C TRP A 2 -6.19 -42.41 9.20
N VAL A 3 -5.13 -41.99 8.53
CA VAL A 3 -3.97 -41.37 9.17
C VAL A 3 -4.31 -39.90 9.35
N VAL A 4 -4.61 -39.50 10.59
CA VAL A 4 -4.67 -38.10 10.99
C VAL A 4 -3.22 -37.60 10.97
N ARG A 5 -2.86 -36.80 9.97
CA ARG A 5 -1.68 -35.95 10.07
C ARG A 5 -2.04 -34.79 11.00
N THR A 6 -1.62 -34.88 12.25
CA THR A 6 -1.48 -33.74 13.15
C THR A 6 -0.31 -32.89 12.64
N GLY A 7 -0.57 -32.12 11.59
CA GLY A 7 0.26 -30.95 11.28
C GLY A 7 -0.40 -29.78 11.97
N GLU A 8 0.27 -29.19 12.96
CA GLU A 8 0.01 -27.80 13.31
C GLU A 8 0.03 -26.98 12.01
N PRO A 9 -0.90 -26.02 11.81
CA PRO A 9 -0.73 -25.09 10.72
C PRO A 9 0.59 -24.36 10.98
N GLU A 10 1.61 -24.68 10.17
CA GLU A 10 2.76 -23.81 9.96
C GLU A 10 2.22 -22.37 9.92
N PRO A 11 2.76 -21.43 10.72
CA PRO A 11 2.22 -20.08 10.76
C PRO A 11 2.40 -19.46 9.37
N SER A 12 1.37 -19.59 8.53
CA SER A 12 1.19 -18.85 7.29
C SER A 12 1.59 -17.43 7.61
N CYS A 13 2.67 -16.95 6.98
CA CYS A 13 3.48 -15.83 7.45
C CYS A 13 2.61 -14.60 7.78
N SER A 14 2.08 -14.57 8.99
CA SER A 14 1.23 -13.49 9.45
C SER A 14 2.20 -12.44 9.93
N LEU A 15 2.18 -11.30 9.23
CA LEU A 15 2.91 -10.13 9.68
C LEU A 15 2.14 -9.56 10.88
N THR A 16 2.40 -10.12 12.07
CA THR A 16 1.79 -9.63 13.30
C THR A 16 2.33 -8.25 13.64
N LEU A 17 1.54 -7.42 14.33
CA LEU A 17 1.91 -6.05 14.71
C LEU A 17 3.29 -6.00 15.39
N HIS A 18 3.54 -6.97 16.26
CA HIS A 18 4.80 -7.09 16.99
C HIS A 18 6.02 -7.22 16.07
N LYS A 19 5.93 -7.99 14.97
CA LYS A 19 7.08 -8.25 14.09
C LYS A 19 7.56 -7.01 13.36
N TYR A 20 6.65 -6.17 12.84
CA TYR A 20 7.06 -4.98 12.10
C TYR A 20 7.34 -3.78 13.00
N VAL A 21 6.76 -3.69 14.20
CA VAL A 21 7.07 -2.60 15.14
C VAL A 21 8.54 -2.68 15.60
N GLU A 22 9.07 -3.89 15.80
CA GLU A 22 10.48 -4.10 16.12
C GLU A 22 11.41 -3.68 14.97
N GLU A 23 11.03 -4.00 13.73
CA GLU A 23 11.85 -3.69 12.55
C GLU A 23 11.72 -2.22 12.09
N PHE A 24 10.55 -1.60 12.33
CA PHE A 24 10.19 -0.26 11.92
C PHE A 24 9.71 0.57 13.13
N PRO A 25 10.64 1.06 13.97
CA PRO A 25 10.29 1.82 15.17
C PRO A 25 9.39 3.01 14.85
N GLY A 26 8.26 3.08 15.55
CA GLY A 26 7.26 4.12 15.41
C GLY A 26 6.26 3.92 14.27
N LEU A 27 6.34 2.84 13.48
CA LEU A 27 5.28 2.42 12.57
C LEU A 27 4.11 1.85 13.38
N ILE A 28 2.91 2.41 13.18
CA ILE A 28 1.68 1.98 13.85
C ILE A 28 0.93 1.00 12.96
N HIS A 29 0.85 1.28 11.66
CA HIS A 29 0.09 0.48 10.71
C HIS A 29 0.49 0.77 9.27
N PHE A 30 0.16 -0.14 8.35
CA PHE A 30 0.31 0.09 6.92
C PHE A 30 -0.76 -0.60 6.10
N ILE A 31 -0.95 -0.12 4.87
CA ILE A 31 -1.84 -0.70 3.87
C ILE A 31 -1.06 -0.76 2.56
N TYR A 32 -0.81 -1.96 2.05
CA TYR A 32 -0.32 -2.20 0.71
C TYR A 32 -1.51 -2.46 -0.22
N VAL A 33 -1.51 -1.84 -1.39
CA VAL A 33 -2.62 -1.90 -2.34
C VAL A 33 -2.10 -2.16 -3.74
N ASP A 34 -2.67 -3.16 -4.40
CA ASP A 34 -2.60 -3.30 -5.85
C ASP A 34 -3.84 -2.63 -6.46
N ARG A 35 -3.66 -1.41 -6.98
CA ARG A 35 -4.73 -0.61 -7.59
C ARG A 35 -5.18 -1.18 -8.94
N THR A 36 -4.43 -2.11 -9.53
CA THR A 36 -4.82 -2.79 -10.77
C THR A 36 -5.76 -3.95 -10.47
N THR A 37 -5.46 -4.78 -9.46
CA THR A 37 -6.26 -5.96 -9.11
C THR A 37 -7.29 -5.71 -8.01
N GLY A 38 -7.23 -4.58 -7.32
CA GLY A 38 -8.11 -4.25 -6.20
C GLY A 38 -7.76 -4.99 -4.91
N ARG A 39 -6.70 -5.82 -4.92
CA ARG A 39 -6.23 -6.55 -3.75
C ARG A 39 -5.45 -5.63 -2.84
N PHE A 40 -5.56 -5.86 -1.54
CA PHE A 40 -4.78 -5.14 -0.55
C PHE A 40 -4.33 -6.09 0.57
N LEU A 41 -3.27 -5.69 1.25
CA LEU A 41 -2.74 -6.34 2.43
C LEU A 41 -2.58 -5.28 3.52
N ALA A 42 -3.09 -5.56 4.70
CA ALA A 42 -2.89 -4.76 5.89
C ALA A 42 -2.88 -5.69 7.11
N PRO A 43 -2.09 -5.38 8.16
CA PRO A 43 -2.20 -6.06 9.45
C PRO A 43 -3.63 -5.93 10.04
N ASP A 44 -3.95 -6.72 11.05
CA ASP A 44 -5.17 -6.47 11.83
C ASP A 44 -5.08 -5.10 12.53
N MET A 45 -6.23 -4.45 12.70
CA MET A 45 -6.40 -3.16 13.36
C MET A 45 -6.58 -3.28 14.88
N ALA A 46 -6.79 -4.49 15.42
CA ALA A 46 -7.10 -4.72 16.84
C ALA A 46 -6.12 -4.01 17.80
N ASP A 47 -4.83 -4.12 17.51
CA ASP A 47 -3.76 -3.54 18.34
C ASP A 47 -3.57 -2.03 18.12
N ALA A 48 -4.18 -1.45 17.09
CA ALA A 48 -4.04 -0.04 16.70
C ALA A 48 -5.36 0.75 16.80
N ALA A 49 -6.46 0.12 17.22
CA ALA A 49 -7.81 0.66 17.17
C ALA A 49 -7.95 2.00 17.93
N ASP A 50 -7.28 2.12 19.08
CA ASP A 50 -7.31 3.33 19.91
C ASP A 50 -6.65 4.54 19.23
N MET A 51 -5.60 4.30 18.43
CA MET A 51 -4.89 5.35 17.70
C MET A 51 -5.49 5.61 16.30
N LEU A 52 -6.06 4.57 15.68
CA LEU A 52 -6.55 4.58 14.31
C LEU A 52 -8.08 4.45 14.28
N THR A 53 -8.75 5.44 14.86
CA THR A 53 -10.21 5.56 14.75
C THR A 53 -10.66 5.58 13.28
N PRO A 54 -11.90 5.17 12.96
CA PRO A 54 -12.41 5.17 11.58
C PRO A 54 -12.27 6.52 10.87
N ASP A 55 -12.41 7.61 11.63
CA ASP A 55 -12.29 8.98 11.14
C ASP A 55 -10.82 9.37 10.84
N THR A 56 -9.86 8.85 11.62
CA THR A 56 -8.44 8.96 11.32
C THR A 56 -8.08 8.20 10.04
N VAL A 57 -8.54 6.95 9.89
CA VAL A 57 -8.31 6.13 8.70
C VAL A 57 -8.90 6.80 7.45
N ARG A 58 -10.16 7.25 7.51
CA ARG A 58 -10.84 7.95 6.41
C ARG A 58 -10.03 9.15 5.91
N ARG A 59 -9.46 9.93 6.83
CA ARG A 59 -8.67 11.12 6.47
C ARG A 59 -7.29 10.79 5.95
N ALA A 60 -6.64 9.76 6.48
CA ALA A 60 -5.39 9.26 5.91
C ALA A 60 -5.62 8.86 4.45
N MET A 61 -6.69 8.11 4.17
CA MET A 61 -7.07 7.75 2.80
C MET A 61 -7.39 8.96 1.94
N ALA A 62 -8.19 9.91 2.42
CA ALA A 62 -8.49 11.14 1.67
C ALA A 62 -7.21 11.91 1.29
N ARG A 63 -6.21 11.98 2.18
CA ARG A 63 -4.92 12.64 1.89
C ARG A 63 -4.09 11.88 0.88
N THR A 64 -4.02 10.56 0.99
CA THR A 64 -3.35 9.70 0.02
C THR A 64 -3.94 9.89 -1.38
N LEU A 65 -5.26 9.80 -1.49
CA LEU A 65 -6.00 9.96 -2.75
C LEU A 65 -5.82 11.37 -3.33
N ALA A 66 -5.86 12.41 -2.48
CA ALA A 66 -5.59 13.78 -2.91
C ALA A 66 -4.15 13.99 -3.41
N THR A 67 -3.17 13.28 -2.84
CA THR A 67 -1.77 13.33 -3.26
C THR A 67 -1.59 12.72 -4.64
N ALA A 68 -2.18 11.54 -4.88
CA ALA A 68 -2.20 10.89 -6.18
C ALA A 68 -2.91 11.76 -7.23
N HIS A 69 -4.10 12.31 -6.92
CA HIS A 69 -4.86 13.19 -7.82
C HIS A 69 -4.12 14.50 -8.13
N SER A 70 -3.28 14.97 -7.22
CA SER A 70 -2.43 16.14 -7.43
C SER A 70 -1.26 15.88 -8.40
N GLY A 71 -1.06 14.63 -8.84
CA GLY A 71 0.00 14.23 -9.76
C GLY A 71 1.30 13.81 -9.09
N TYR A 72 1.30 13.55 -7.78
CA TYR A 72 2.48 13.12 -7.04
C TYR A 72 2.42 11.63 -6.74
N SER A 73 3.54 10.94 -6.96
CA SER A 73 3.72 9.52 -6.66
C SER A 73 3.99 9.24 -5.18
N GLY A 74 3.94 10.25 -4.31
CA GLY A 74 4.10 10.05 -2.88
C GLY A 74 4.15 11.35 -2.11
N GLY A 75 3.97 11.25 -0.80
CA GLY A 75 3.96 12.40 0.10
C GLY A 75 3.89 12.00 1.56
N THR A 76 4.21 12.94 2.42
CA THR A 76 4.09 12.79 3.88
C THR A 76 3.18 13.86 4.44
N TRP A 77 2.40 13.53 5.47
CA TRP A 77 1.53 14.48 6.16
C TRP A 77 1.51 14.23 7.66
N ARG A 78 1.27 15.27 8.45
CA ARG A 78 1.13 15.16 9.90
C ARG A 78 -0.25 15.59 10.36
N ARG A 79 -0.72 14.95 11.44
CA ARG A 79 -1.94 15.34 12.14
C ARG A 79 -1.87 14.87 13.59
N GLY A 80 -1.77 15.83 14.51
CA GLY A 80 -1.63 15.53 15.93
C GLY A 80 -0.43 14.61 16.17
N ALA A 81 -0.67 13.49 16.85
CA ALA A 81 0.34 12.48 17.17
C ALA A 81 0.64 11.50 16.02
N LEU A 82 0.13 11.73 14.80
CA LEU A 82 0.29 10.82 13.66
C LEU A 82 1.04 11.47 12.50
N HIS A 83 1.82 10.65 11.81
CA HIS A 83 2.57 11.00 10.62
C HIS A 83 2.34 9.94 9.54
N GLY A 84 1.62 10.32 8.48
CA GLY A 84 1.37 9.45 7.34
C GLY A 84 2.42 9.63 6.25
N CYS A 85 2.70 8.54 5.55
CA CYS A 85 3.55 8.47 4.37
C CYS A 85 2.80 7.63 3.32
N SER A 86 2.69 8.12 2.09
CA SER A 86 2.19 7.32 0.96
C SER A 86 3.19 7.30 -0.17
N LEU A 87 3.33 6.13 -0.80
CA LEU A 87 4.17 5.90 -1.98
C LEU A 87 3.34 5.14 -3.01
N LEU A 88 3.32 5.61 -4.25
CA LEU A 88 2.69 4.99 -5.41
C LEU A 88 3.76 4.72 -6.46
N TRP A 89 3.80 3.50 -7.00
CA TRP A 89 4.79 3.11 -8.00
C TRP A 89 4.20 2.11 -9.01
N TRP A 90 5.02 1.79 -10.00
CA TRP A 90 4.66 0.90 -11.09
C TRP A 90 5.50 -0.37 -11.01
N GLU A 91 4.87 -1.50 -11.25
CA GLU A 91 5.58 -2.78 -11.38
C GLU A 91 5.19 -3.45 -12.69
N ARG A 92 6.17 -4.06 -13.38
CA ARG A 92 5.94 -4.93 -14.52
C ARG A 92 6.47 -6.31 -14.17
N ARG A 93 5.58 -7.31 -14.15
CA ARG A 93 5.93 -8.70 -13.79
C ARG A 93 6.67 -8.81 -12.45
N GLY A 94 6.21 -8.07 -11.44
CA GLY A 94 6.77 -8.08 -10.08
C GLY A 94 8.05 -7.24 -9.89
N ALA A 95 8.60 -6.63 -10.95
CA ALA A 95 9.75 -5.73 -10.84
C ALA A 95 9.32 -4.26 -10.96
N ALA A 96 9.88 -3.40 -10.11
CA ALA A 96 9.63 -1.96 -10.21
C ALA A 96 10.09 -1.40 -11.56
N VAL A 97 9.24 -0.61 -12.20
CA VAL A 97 9.54 0.05 -13.49
C VAL A 97 9.38 1.55 -13.39
N ARG A 98 10.21 2.28 -14.13
CA ARG A 98 10.05 3.72 -14.26
C ARG A 98 8.87 4.04 -15.17
N ALA A 99 8.20 5.15 -14.87
CA ALA A 99 7.22 5.76 -15.76
C ALA A 99 7.84 5.98 -17.16
N ALA A 100 7.15 5.54 -18.22
CA ALA A 100 7.57 5.83 -19.59
C ALA A 100 7.35 7.32 -19.93
N ARG A 101 6.31 7.92 -19.36
CA ARG A 101 6.02 9.36 -19.41
C ARG A 101 5.66 9.87 -18.03
N VAL A 102 6.17 11.05 -17.67
CA VAL A 102 5.74 11.77 -16.47
C VAL A 102 4.64 12.76 -16.89
N PRO A 103 3.35 12.51 -16.56
CA PRO A 103 2.28 13.44 -16.87
C PRO A 103 2.41 14.72 -16.05
N SER A 104 1.95 15.84 -16.59
CA SER A 104 1.92 17.08 -15.81
C SER A 104 0.88 16.98 -14.68
N PRO A 105 1.11 17.60 -13.52
CA PRO A 105 0.13 17.62 -12.42
C PRO A 105 -1.26 18.13 -12.85
N ALA A 106 -1.32 19.07 -13.80
CA ALA A 106 -2.57 19.59 -14.32
C ALA A 106 -3.37 18.53 -15.10
N LEU A 107 -2.68 17.67 -15.86
CA LEU A 107 -3.32 16.61 -16.63
C LEU A 107 -3.84 15.50 -15.70
N VAL A 108 -3.11 15.16 -14.64
CA VAL A 108 -3.58 14.19 -13.64
C VAL A 108 -4.81 14.72 -12.88
N ARG A 109 -4.83 16.01 -12.53
CA ARG A 109 -5.99 16.63 -11.87
C ARG A 109 -7.25 16.70 -12.75
N ALA A 110 -7.08 16.63 -14.08
CA ALA A 110 -8.21 16.59 -15.01
C ALA A 110 -8.88 15.20 -15.07
N LEU A 111 -8.25 14.16 -14.50
CA LEU A 111 -8.86 12.85 -14.36
C LEU A 111 -10.01 12.87 -13.33
N PRO A 112 -10.97 11.93 -13.42
CA PRO A 112 -11.94 11.70 -12.36
C PRO A 112 -11.26 11.51 -11.00
N PRO A 113 -11.85 11.93 -9.88
CA PRO A 113 -11.25 11.74 -8.56
C PRO A 113 -10.98 10.26 -8.25
N PRO A 114 -9.85 9.91 -7.61
CA PRO A 114 -9.61 8.57 -7.10
C PRO A 114 -10.49 8.32 -5.88
N GLY A 115 -11.67 7.75 -6.10
CA GLY A 115 -12.61 7.37 -5.04
C GLY A 115 -12.75 5.85 -4.84
N ASP A 116 -12.26 5.07 -5.79
CA ASP A 116 -12.38 3.61 -5.83
C ASP A 116 -11.00 2.98 -6.11
N ILE A 117 -10.72 1.85 -5.47
CA ILE A 117 -9.46 1.12 -5.52
C ILE A 117 -9.08 0.68 -6.94
N GLN A 118 -10.08 0.36 -7.78
CA GLN A 118 -9.93 0.03 -9.21
C GLN A 118 -10.60 1.06 -10.13
N GLY A 119 -10.89 2.24 -9.60
CA GLY A 119 -11.65 3.27 -10.29
C GLY A 119 -11.01 3.74 -11.59
N ALA A 120 -11.81 4.44 -12.41
CA ALA A 120 -11.38 4.96 -13.71
C ALA A 120 -10.10 5.81 -13.64
N PHE A 121 -9.87 6.52 -12.52
CA PHE A 121 -8.65 7.27 -12.27
C PHE A 121 -7.38 6.45 -12.54
N TYR A 122 -7.25 5.28 -11.92
CA TYR A 122 -6.02 4.48 -11.99
C TYR A 122 -5.79 3.91 -13.40
N LYS A 123 -6.86 3.47 -14.08
CA LYS A 123 -6.77 2.98 -15.47
C LYS A 123 -6.33 4.10 -16.43
N GLN A 124 -6.93 5.28 -16.30
CA GLN A 124 -6.58 6.44 -17.13
C GLN A 124 -5.17 6.96 -16.81
N LEU A 125 -4.78 6.97 -15.53
CA LEU A 125 -3.43 7.33 -15.12
C LEU A 125 -2.39 6.38 -15.72
N LEU A 126 -2.66 5.07 -15.71
CA LEU A 126 -1.77 4.07 -16.28
C LEU A 126 -1.55 4.29 -17.79
N GLU A 127 -2.61 4.51 -18.56
CA GLU A 127 -2.53 4.83 -19.99
C GLU A 127 -1.78 6.15 -20.25
N MET A 128 -1.89 7.12 -19.34
CA MET A 128 -1.18 8.39 -19.45
C MET A 128 0.33 8.25 -19.24
N VAL A 129 0.73 7.34 -18.33
CA VAL A 129 2.11 7.09 -17.92
C VAL A 129 2.81 6.09 -18.86
N PHE A 130 2.06 5.10 -19.40
CA PHE A 130 2.55 4.05 -20.30
C PHE A 130 1.67 3.93 -21.56
N PRO A 131 1.62 4.97 -22.42
CA PRO A 131 0.71 5.00 -23.56
C PRO A 131 0.96 3.84 -24.54
N GLY A 132 -0.04 2.98 -24.73
CA GLY A 132 0.06 1.81 -25.61
C GLY A 132 0.92 0.65 -25.06
N GLU A 133 1.46 0.79 -23.84
CA GLU A 133 2.33 -0.21 -23.20
C GLU A 133 1.87 -0.56 -21.77
N THR A 134 0.58 -0.52 -21.50
CA THR A 134 0.01 -0.83 -20.18
C THR A 134 0.00 -2.32 -19.85
N ARG A 135 0.28 -3.19 -20.83
CA ARG A 135 0.31 -4.66 -20.64
C ARG A 135 1.31 -5.05 -19.54
N ASP A 136 0.84 -5.90 -18.63
CA ASP A 136 1.58 -6.41 -17.47
C ASP A 136 2.07 -5.32 -16.49
N VAL A 137 1.65 -4.05 -16.64
CA VAL A 137 1.98 -2.98 -15.71
C VAL A 137 0.88 -2.87 -14.65
N SER A 138 1.30 -2.95 -13.40
CA SER A 138 0.45 -2.78 -12.23
C SER A 138 0.80 -1.52 -11.47
N ILE A 139 -0.21 -0.95 -10.82
CA ILE A 139 -0.07 0.24 -9.99
C ILE A 139 -0.11 -0.22 -8.54
N LYS A 140 0.98 0.02 -7.82
CA LYS A 140 1.11 -0.36 -6.41
C LYS A 140 1.11 0.88 -5.55
N GLU A 141 0.56 0.77 -4.35
CA GLU A 141 0.58 1.84 -3.37
C GLU A 141 0.81 1.28 -1.96
N LEU A 142 1.61 1.98 -1.18
CA LEU A 142 1.84 1.70 0.23
C LEU A 142 1.48 2.96 1.01
N ILE A 143 0.59 2.82 1.98
CA ILE A 143 0.32 3.84 3.00
C ILE A 143 0.87 3.36 4.32
N CYS A 144 1.70 4.16 4.98
CA CYS A 144 2.20 3.91 6.32
C CYS A 144 1.71 5.00 7.26
N ILE A 145 1.29 4.62 8.47
CA ILE A 145 0.97 5.52 9.57
C ILE A 145 1.98 5.31 10.68
N HIS A 146 2.72 6.37 11.01
CA HIS A 146 3.72 6.39 12.06
C HIS A 146 3.29 7.32 13.20
N LEU A 147 3.98 7.21 14.33
CA LEU A 147 3.97 8.22 15.39
C LEU A 147 4.50 9.56 14.85
N GLY A 148 3.90 10.65 15.31
CA GLY A 148 4.16 12.02 14.83
C GLY A 148 5.60 12.50 14.99
N LEU A 149 6.33 11.89 15.93
CA LEU A 149 7.74 12.17 16.23
C LEU A 149 8.71 11.61 15.18
N VAL A 150 8.27 10.63 14.37
CA VAL A 150 9.11 10.06 13.31
C VAL A 150 9.39 11.11 12.24
N PRO A 151 10.67 11.37 11.87
CA PRO A 151 11.00 12.30 10.79
C PRO A 151 10.46 11.86 9.42
N ALA A 152 10.15 12.82 8.53
CA ALA A 152 9.69 12.56 7.17
C ALA A 152 10.63 11.63 6.39
N SER A 153 11.94 11.90 6.45
CA SER A 153 12.96 11.07 5.81
C SER A 153 12.96 9.63 6.35
N THR A 154 12.85 9.45 7.67
CA THR A 154 12.78 8.13 8.31
C THR A 154 11.54 7.36 7.89
N ALA A 155 10.35 8.01 7.90
CA ALA A 155 9.12 7.37 7.45
C ALA A 155 9.22 6.89 6.00
N VAL A 156 9.78 7.72 5.10
CA VAL A 156 9.98 7.32 3.69
C VAL A 156 10.98 6.16 3.57
N GLN A 157 12.07 6.17 4.35
CA GLN A 157 13.05 5.07 4.35
C GLN A 157 12.45 3.76 4.87
N GLN A 158 11.70 3.81 5.98
CA GLN A 158 10.99 2.65 6.52
C GLN A 158 9.95 2.12 5.51
N SER A 159 9.15 3.00 4.89
CA SER A 159 8.20 2.59 3.84
C SER A 159 8.90 1.87 2.68
N ARG A 160 10.05 2.34 2.20
CA ARG A 160 10.79 1.67 1.13
C ARG A 160 11.26 0.27 1.53
N ARG A 161 11.78 0.11 2.75
CA ARG A 161 12.17 -1.20 3.28
C ARG A 161 10.96 -2.13 3.40
N LEU A 162 9.84 -1.62 3.89
CA LEU A 162 8.60 -2.38 4.03
C LEU A 162 8.04 -2.85 2.68
N ILE A 163 8.16 -2.06 1.60
CA ILE A 163 7.76 -2.51 0.25
C ILE A 163 8.48 -3.80 -0.14
N HIS A 164 9.77 -3.91 0.14
CA HIS A 164 10.53 -5.12 -0.18
C HIS A 164 10.01 -6.33 0.60
N LEU A 165 9.82 -6.17 1.91
CA LEU A 165 9.28 -7.22 2.79
C LEU A 165 7.88 -7.69 2.34
N VAL A 166 6.99 -6.75 2.03
CA VAL A 166 5.62 -7.06 1.60
C VAL A 166 5.62 -7.75 0.24
N ASN A 167 6.49 -7.37 -0.68
CA ASN A 167 6.59 -8.03 -1.99
C ASN A 167 7.06 -9.49 -1.87
N GLU A 168 7.94 -9.81 -0.92
CA GLU A 168 8.33 -11.19 -0.60
C GLU A 168 7.11 -11.99 -0.11
N LEU A 169 6.35 -11.43 0.84
CA LEU A 169 5.17 -12.08 1.41
C LEU A 169 4.02 -12.25 0.41
N ALA A 170 3.79 -11.24 -0.43
CA ALA A 170 2.77 -11.27 -1.47
C ALA A 170 3.15 -12.24 -2.61
N GLY A 171 4.44 -12.43 -2.87
CA GLY A 171 4.95 -13.41 -3.83
C GLY A 171 4.77 -14.87 -3.37
N ASP A 172 4.85 -15.11 -2.06
CA ASP A 172 4.68 -16.43 -1.44
C ASP A 172 3.22 -16.85 -1.25
N THR A 173 2.25 -15.99 -1.58
CA THR A 173 0.83 -16.32 -1.50
C THR A 173 0.36 -16.84 -2.87
N PRO A 174 0.35 -18.17 -3.13
CA PRO A 174 -0.27 -18.68 -4.34
C PRO A 174 -1.74 -18.25 -4.37
N ALA A 175 -2.25 -17.98 -5.57
CA ALA A 175 -3.56 -17.41 -5.85
C ALA A 175 -4.80 -18.19 -5.31
N GLY A 176 -4.62 -19.16 -4.41
CA GLY A 176 -5.66 -19.96 -3.77
C GLY A 176 -6.00 -19.60 -2.32
N ALA A 177 -5.33 -18.63 -1.68
CA ALA A 177 -5.62 -18.25 -0.29
C ALA A 177 -6.67 -17.11 -0.15
N ALA A 178 -7.56 -16.96 -1.13
CA ALA A 178 -8.71 -16.05 -1.03
C ALA A 178 -9.95 -16.70 -0.39
N ASP A 179 -9.85 -17.98 0.01
CA ASP A 179 -10.97 -18.81 0.51
C ASP A 179 -10.91 -19.07 2.03
N LEU A 180 -10.58 -18.04 2.84
CA LEU A 180 -10.73 -18.12 4.30
C LEU A 180 -11.36 -16.85 4.89
N LEU A 181 -12.50 -16.46 4.32
CA LEU A 181 -13.54 -15.71 5.04
C LEU A 181 -14.82 -16.55 5.09
#